data_AF-A0A975F4P2-F1
#
_entry.id   AF-A0A975F4P2-F1
#
_cell.length_a   1.000
_cell.length_b   1.000
_cell.length_c   1.000
_cell.angle_alpha   90.00
_cell.angle_beta   90.00
_cell.angle_gamma   90.00
#
_symmetry.space_group_name_H-M   'P 1'
#
loop_
_entity.id
_entity.type
_entity.pdbx_description
1 polymer ?
#
loop_
_entity_poly.entity_id
_entity_poly.type
_entity_poly.pdbx_seq_one_letter_code
_entity_poly.pdbx_strand_id
1 'polypeptide(L)'
;MKGKEAKFFCENCGAEVPQEAKFCRTCGRFFTSVRCPACGFIGMANVFTNGCPKCGYADSRLRFKEVNFRSKDKKRGDSPLPVWIYLFVIAGLIGIIGTVVYLYTT
;
A
#
# COMPACT_ATOMS: atom_id res chain seq x y z
N MET A 1 -27.04 -15.16 -15.94
CA MET A 1 -26.06 -14.22 -16.50
C MET A 1 -24.77 -14.34 -15.70
N LYS A 2 -23.66 -14.84 -16.28
CA LYS A 2 -22.39 -15.01 -15.57
C LYS A 2 -21.68 -13.64 -15.45
N GLY A 3 -21.67 -13.05 -14.26
CA GLY A 3 -20.88 -11.85 -13.96
C GLY A 3 -19.38 -12.18 -14.05
N LYS A 4 -18.57 -11.27 -14.60
CA LYS A 4 -17.11 -11.47 -14.66
C LYS A 4 -16.57 -11.27 -13.24
N GLU A 5 -16.13 -12.36 -12.61
CA GLU A 5 -15.49 -12.32 -11.30
C GLU A 5 -14.16 -11.57 -11.40
N ALA A 6 -13.92 -10.65 -10.47
CA ALA A 6 -12.63 -9.96 -10.37
C ALA A 6 -11.55 -10.98 -10.00
N LYS A 7 -10.50 -11.08 -10.81
CA LYS A 7 -9.35 -11.94 -10.53
C LYS A 7 -8.32 -11.16 -9.72
N PHE A 8 -7.83 -11.76 -8.63
CA PHE A 8 -6.79 -11.17 -7.78
C PHE A 8 -5.47 -11.91 -8.00
N PHE A 9 -4.34 -11.23 -7.83
CA PHE A 9 -3.02 -11.83 -8.05
C PHE A 9 -2.09 -11.55 -6.89
N CYS A 10 -1.26 -12.52 -6.54
CA CYS A 10 -0.22 -12.39 -5.53
C CYS A 10 0.87 -11.41 -6.00
N GLU A 11 1.25 -10.45 -5.15
CA GLU A 11 2.35 -9.52 -5.46
C GLU A 11 3.73 -10.18 -5.52
N ASN A 12 3.90 -11.32 -4.83
CA ASN A 12 5.19 -11.99 -4.72
C ASN A 12 5.43 -13.00 -5.85
N CYS A 13 4.41 -13.76 -6.25
CA CYS A 13 4.55 -14.82 -7.25
C CYS A 13 3.65 -14.67 -8.47
N GLY A 14 2.73 -13.70 -8.49
CA GLY A 14 1.79 -13.50 -9.60
C GLY A 14 0.69 -14.55 -9.72
N ALA A 15 0.58 -15.50 -8.78
CA ALA A 15 -0.47 -16.51 -8.81
C ALA A 15 -1.86 -15.89 -8.58
N GLU A 16 -2.88 -16.41 -9.29
CA GLU A 16 -4.27 -16.02 -9.12
C GLU A 16 -4.77 -16.44 -7.73
N VAL A 17 -5.41 -15.53 -7.01
CA VAL A 17 -5.96 -15.74 -5.66
C VAL A 17 -7.41 -15.26 -5.60
N PRO A 18 -8.25 -15.88 -4.75
CA PRO A 18 -9.61 -15.41 -4.55
C PRO A 18 -9.65 -14.13 -3.70
N GLN A 19 -10.74 -13.36 -3.79
CA GLN A 19 -10.92 -12.08 -3.09
C GLN A 19 -10.71 -12.16 -1.58
N GLU A 20 -11.13 -13.27 -0.98
CA GLU A 20 -11.11 -13.49 0.48
C GLU A 20 -9.85 -14.22 0.97
N ALA A 21 -8.90 -14.52 0.07
CA ALA A 21 -7.66 -15.19 0.45
C ALA A 21 -6.84 -14.32 1.42
N LYS A 22 -6.57 -14.86 2.61
CA LYS A 22 -5.67 -14.24 3.60
C LYS A 22 -4.19 -14.54 3.32
N PHE A 23 -3.92 -15.60 2.56
CA PHE A 23 -2.58 -16.06 2.23
C PHE A 23 -2.54 -16.69 0.83
N CYS A 24 -1.38 -16.64 0.19
CA CYS A 24 -1.16 -17.27 -1.09
C CYS A 24 -0.97 -18.78 -0.93
N ARG A 25 -1.77 -19.59 -1.62
CA ARG A 25 -1.59 -21.06 -1.63
C ARG A 25 -0.35 -21.51 -2.40
N THR A 26 0.21 -20.65 -3.25
CA THR A 26 1.38 -20.96 -4.09
C THR A 26 2.70 -20.61 -3.41
N CYS A 27 2.80 -19.47 -2.72
CA CYS A 27 4.05 -19.02 -2.10
C CYS A 27 4.00 -18.92 -0.56
N GLY A 28 2.84 -19.15 0.07
CA GLY A 28 2.69 -19.12 1.53
C GLY A 28 2.73 -17.72 2.17
N ARG A 29 2.86 -16.65 1.39
CA ARG A 29 2.92 -15.28 1.92
C ARG A 29 1.52 -14.77 2.30
N PHE A 30 1.45 -14.02 3.40
CA PHE A 30 0.24 -13.35 3.85
C PHE A 30 -0.05 -12.10 3.02
N PHE A 31 -1.31 -11.91 2.65
CA PHE A 31 -1.74 -10.71 1.93
C PHE A 31 -2.16 -9.64 2.92
N THR A 32 -1.38 -8.58 3.04
CA THR A 32 -1.80 -7.35 3.71
C THR A 32 -2.55 -6.42 2.76
N SER A 33 -2.35 -6.58 1.44
CA SER A 33 -3.00 -5.74 0.44
C SER A 33 -3.14 -6.45 -0.92
N VAL A 34 -4.08 -5.95 -1.72
CA VAL A 34 -4.46 -6.36 -3.07
C VAL A 34 -4.05 -5.28 -4.04
N ARG A 35 -3.50 -5.66 -5.20
CA ARG A 35 -3.14 -4.75 -6.30
C ARG A 35 -4.12 -4.85 -7.49
N CYS A 36 -4.65 -3.72 -7.93
CA CYS A 36 -5.46 -3.61 -9.14
C CYS A 36 -4.61 -3.79 -10.41
N PRO A 37 -4.98 -4.68 -11.35
CA PRO A 37 -4.20 -4.90 -12.57
C PRO A 37 -4.32 -3.76 -13.60
N ALA A 38 -5.42 -2.99 -13.58
CA ALA A 38 -5.65 -1.92 -14.56
C ALA A 38 -4.92 -0.61 -14.23
N CYS A 39 -4.84 -0.24 -12.95
CA CYS A 39 -4.26 1.05 -12.52
C CYS A 39 -3.16 0.92 -11.48
N GLY A 40 -2.86 -0.29 -11.01
CA GLY A 40 -1.86 -0.53 -9.97
C GLY A 40 -2.25 -0.10 -8.56
N PHE A 41 -3.50 0.30 -8.31
CA PHE A 41 -3.95 0.69 -6.97
C PHE A 41 -3.81 -0.47 -5.97
N ILE A 42 -3.17 -0.20 -4.82
CA ILE A 42 -2.95 -1.16 -3.75
C ILE A 42 -3.88 -0.83 -2.57
N GLY A 43 -4.65 -1.79 -2.07
CA GLY A 43 -5.57 -1.61 -0.95
C GLY A 43 -6.02 -2.92 -0.33
N MET A 44 -6.69 -2.88 0.82
CA MET A 44 -7.22 -4.09 1.46
C MET A 44 -8.39 -4.69 0.64
N ALA A 45 -8.61 -6.01 0.75
CA ALA A 45 -9.64 -6.73 -0.02
C ALA A 45 -11.06 -6.15 0.13
N ASN A 46 -11.40 -5.62 1.31
CA ASN A 46 -12.69 -4.98 1.59
C ASN A 46 -12.94 -3.71 0.76
N VAL A 47 -11.88 -2.99 0.38
CA VAL A 47 -11.96 -1.78 -0.47
C VAL A 47 -12.35 -2.14 -1.91
N PHE A 48 -12.10 -3.39 -2.33
CA PHE A 48 -12.43 -3.90 -3.67
C PHE A 48 -13.79 -4.60 -3.75
N THR A 49 -14.63 -4.52 -2.71
CA THR A 49 -15.97 -5.14 -2.67
C THR A 49 -16.87 -4.77 -3.84
N ASN A 50 -16.72 -3.55 -4.38
CA ASN A 50 -17.48 -3.04 -5.52
C ASN A 50 -16.56 -2.71 -6.71
N GLY A 51 -15.40 -3.36 -6.83
CA GLY A 51 -14.38 -3.01 -7.82
C GLY A 51 -13.36 -1.99 -7.33
N CYS A 52 -12.45 -1.58 -8.20
CA CYS A 52 -11.34 -0.70 -7.84
C CYS A 52 -11.82 0.76 -7.68
N PRO A 53 -11.66 1.38 -6.50
CA PRO A 53 -12.13 2.76 -6.27
C PRO A 53 -11.35 3.82 -7.06
N LYS A 54 -10.18 3.47 -7.61
CA LYS A 54 -9.33 4.40 -8.36
C LYS A 54 -9.69 4.46 -9.85
N CYS A 55 -10.03 3.32 -10.47
CA CYS A 55 -10.21 3.23 -11.92
C CYS A 55 -11.51 2.53 -12.37
N GLY A 56 -12.31 2.02 -11.42
CA GLY A 56 -13.54 1.28 -11.73
C GLY A 56 -13.32 -0.14 -12.26
N TYR A 57 -12.10 -0.67 -12.21
CA TYR A 57 -11.83 -2.07 -12.62
C TYR A 57 -12.68 -3.05 -11.80
N ALA A 58 -13.48 -3.86 -12.49
CA ALA A 58 -14.44 -4.81 -11.92
C ALA A 58 -15.56 -4.18 -11.07
N ASP A 59 -15.92 -2.92 -11.33
CA ASP A 59 -17.07 -2.29 -10.67
C ASP A 59 -18.39 -2.89 -11.16
N SER A 60 -19.14 -3.50 -10.25
CA SER A 60 -20.42 -4.15 -10.54
C SER A 60 -21.58 -3.16 -10.72
N ARG A 61 -21.41 -1.90 -10.29
CA ARG A 61 -22.40 -0.82 -10.38
C ARG A 61 -22.28 -0.02 -11.67
N LEU A 62 -21.09 0.02 -12.30
CA LEU A 62 -20.85 0.71 -13.58
C LEU A 62 -21.50 0.05 -14.81
N ARG A 63 -22.42 -0.91 -14.65
CA ARG A 63 -23.25 -1.40 -15.77
C ARG A 63 -24.22 -0.36 -16.31
N PHE A 64 -24.46 0.73 -15.58
CA PHE A 64 -25.21 1.89 -16.06
C PHE A 64 -24.54 3.16 -15.55
N LYS A 65 -24.33 4.11 -16.46
CA LYS A 65 -23.86 5.49 -16.23
C LYS A 65 -22.36 5.68 -16.40
N GLU A 66 -22.02 6.23 -17.57
CA GLU A 66 -20.71 6.81 -17.90
C GLU A 66 -20.26 7.75 -16.78
N VAL A 67 -19.12 7.45 -16.16
CA VAL A 67 -18.53 8.31 -15.14
C VAL A 67 -17.38 9.06 -15.77
N ASN A 68 -17.57 10.37 -15.95
CA ASN A 68 -16.50 11.35 -16.15
C ASN A 68 -15.54 11.28 -14.95
N PHE A 69 -14.44 10.54 -15.08
CA PHE A 69 -13.35 10.52 -14.09
C PHE A 69 -12.68 11.90 -14.07
N ARG A 70 -13.20 12.78 -13.20
CA ARG A 70 -12.52 14.01 -12.83
C ARG A 70 -11.38 13.63 -11.88
N SER A 71 -10.24 13.28 -12.47
CA SER A 71 -9.02 12.89 -11.80
C SER A 71 -8.58 13.97 -10.81
N LYS A 72 -8.74 13.70 -9.51
CA LYS A 72 -8.03 14.42 -8.46
C LYS A 72 -6.93 13.52 -7.94
N ASP A 73 -5.83 13.44 -8.70
CA ASP A 73 -4.60 12.76 -8.30
C ASP A 73 -4.01 13.48 -7.08
N LYS A 74 -4.33 12.99 -5.88
CA LYS A 74 -3.49 13.24 -4.70
C LYS A 74 -2.36 12.23 -4.72
N LYS A 75 -1.17 12.68 -5.14
CA LYS A 75 0.09 11.94 -4.97
C LYS A 75 0.24 11.53 -3.50
N ARG A 76 0.17 10.24 -3.20
CA ARG A 76 0.75 9.64 -1.99
C ARG A 76 2.15 9.17 -2.38
N GLY A 77 3.12 10.04 -2.14
CA GLY A 77 4.52 9.63 -1.99
C GLY A 77 4.76 9.52 -0.50
N ASP A 78 5.31 8.40 -0.06
CA ASP A 78 5.71 8.17 1.32
C ASP A 78 6.70 9.25 1.74
N SER A 79 6.23 10.21 2.53
CA SER A 79 7.06 11.30 3.02
C SER A 79 8.10 10.72 3.98
N PRO A 80 9.42 10.79 3.68
CA PRO A 80 10.43 10.52 4.69
C PRO A 80 10.14 11.41 5.91
N LEU A 81 10.39 10.87 7.11
CA LEU A 81 10.11 11.60 8.35
C LEU A 81 10.73 13.00 8.26
N PRO A 82 10.02 14.06 8.66
CA PRO A 82 10.49 15.42 8.45
C PRO A 82 11.91 15.62 8.98
N VAL A 83 12.68 16.44 8.26
CA VAL A 83 14.13 16.63 8.50
C VAL A 83 14.44 17.01 9.96
N TRP A 84 13.51 17.68 10.64
CA TRP A 84 13.63 18.02 12.05
C TRP A 84 13.84 16.80 12.98
N ILE A 85 13.27 15.62 12.65
CA ILE A 85 13.36 14.41 13.46
C ILE A 85 14.78 13.86 13.37
N TYR A 86 15.38 13.89 12.18
CA TYR A 86 16.78 13.53 12.01
C TYR A 86 17.70 14.50 12.77
N LEU A 87 17.42 15.80 12.78
CA LEU A 87 18.20 16.77 13.57
C LEU A 87 18.12 16.51 15.07
N PHE A 88 16.93 16.22 15.61
CA PHE A 88 16.77 15.88 17.04
C PHE A 88 17.53 14.61 17.41
N VAL A 89 17.45 13.57 16.58
CA VAL A 89 18.15 12.29 16.83
C VAL A 89 19.66 12.48 16.78
N ILE A 90 20.18 13.19 15.79
CA ILE A 90 21.63 13.44 15.64
C ILE A 90 22.14 14.29 16.81
N ALA A 91 21.43 15.34 17.22
CA ALA A 91 21.83 16.18 18.35
C ALA A 91 21.87 15.37 19.66
N GLY A 92 20.88 14.51 19.90
CA GLY A 92 20.87 13.62 21.06
C GLY A 92 22.06 12.65 21.07
N LEU A 93 22.38 12.04 19.92
CA LEU A 93 23.53 11.14 19.79
C LEU A 93 24.85 11.86 20.04
N ILE A 94 25.04 13.07 19.49
CA ILE A 94 26.27 13.86 19.71
C ILE A 94 26.43 14.21 21.20
N GLY A 95 25.33 14.56 21.88
CA GLY A 95 25.35 14.83 23.33
C GLY A 95 25.80 13.63 24.14
N ILE A 96 25.25 12.44 23.86
CA ILE A 96 25.61 11.19 24.53
C ILE A 96 27.06 10.81 24.25
N ILE A 97 27.52 10.93 23.00
CA ILE A 97 28.90 10.63 22.64
C ILE A 97 29.86 11.59 23.35
N GLY A 98 29.52 12.89 23.40
CA GLY A 98 30.32 13.89 24.09
C GLY A 98 30.46 13.63 25.59
N THR A 99 29.38 13.26 26.28
CA THR A 99 29.44 12.91 27.71
C THR A 99 30.26 11.66 27.97
N VAL A 100 30.11 10.64 27.13
CA VAL A 100 30.92 9.41 27.23
C VAL A 100 32.40 9.74 27.04
N VAL A 101 32.76 10.48 25.99
CA VAL A 101 34.17 10.87 25.75
C VAL A 101 34.74 11.65 26.93
N TYR A 102 33.99 12.62 27.47
CA TYR A 102 34.42 13.41 28.63
C TYR A 102 34.73 12.55 29.86
N LEU A 103 33.88 11.56 30.14
CA LEU A 103 34.06 10.60 31.24
C LEU A 103 35.24 9.64 31.01
N TYR A 104 35.61 9.37 29.76
CA TYR A 104 36.76 8.55 29.44
C TYR A 104 38.09 9.32 29.46
N THR A 105 38.04 10.64 29.24
CA THR A 105 39.23 11.50 29.19
C THR A 105 39.56 12.18 30.52
N THR A 106 38.63 12.18 31.48
CA THR A 106 38.78 12.75 32.83
C THR A 106 39.02 11.63 33.83
#